data_AF-K7K9V1-F1
#
_entry.id   AF-K7K9V1-F1
#
_cell.length_a   1.000
_cell.length_b   1.000
_cell.length_c   1.000
_cell.angle_alpha   90.00
_cell.angle_beta   90.00
_cell.angle_gamma   90.00
#
_symmetry.space_group_name_H-M   'P 1'
#
loop_
_entity.id
_entity.type
_entity.pdbx_description
1 polymer ?
#
loop_
_entity_poly.entity_id
_entity_poly.type
_entity_poly.pdbx_seq_one_letter_code
_entity_poly.pdbx_strand_id
1 'polypeptide(L)'
;MNAQAVKRFVEENQKLAAECESLVEQRVKLEQECALYDHDREALMEFGNEADERAQEAHERALELERDLCLLEQELVKHKQQNDSVDSSSGSTLDEENLLDSLLATVTTTTIDESTTYAFLNANSENEHCEKLLTMWNCLKPSTRRVLCLVAEVKSLENDKENLRVNLHRAEEEVKLLYDENSVLDEENKRLAKRCKGRYHSSSGGKLTGSASAKINVLDPTFWYQSLIEPGIGKHE
;
A
#
# COMPACT_ATOMS: atom_id res chain seq x y z
N MET A 1 -91.67 -47.88 -46.20
CA MET A 1 -90.37 -47.24 -45.98
C MET A 1 -89.26 -48.09 -46.61
N ASN A 2 -88.27 -47.48 -47.26
CA ASN A 2 -87.16 -48.19 -47.92
C ASN A 2 -85.98 -48.34 -46.93
N ALA A 3 -85.57 -49.58 -46.64
CA ALA A 3 -84.50 -49.89 -45.69
C ALA A 3 -83.14 -49.21 -46.03
N GLN A 4 -82.86 -49.01 -47.33
CA GLN A 4 -81.63 -48.36 -47.77
C GLN A 4 -81.64 -46.84 -47.50
N ALA A 5 -82.81 -46.21 -47.47
CA ALA A 5 -82.95 -44.80 -47.10
C ALA A 5 -82.74 -44.60 -45.59
N VAL A 6 -83.26 -45.51 -44.77
CA VAL A 6 -83.07 -45.49 -43.31
C VAL A 6 -81.59 -45.70 -42.94
N LYS A 7 -80.89 -46.63 -43.61
CA LYS A 7 -79.46 -46.87 -43.38
C LYS A 7 -78.61 -45.63 -43.66
N ARG A 8 -78.83 -44.96 -44.80
CA ARG A 8 -78.12 -43.72 -45.15
C ARG A 8 -78.38 -42.60 -44.14
N PHE A 9 -79.63 -42.45 -43.70
CA PHE A 9 -79.97 -41.46 -42.68
C PHE A 9 -79.28 -41.73 -41.33
N VAL A 10 -79.13 -42.99 -40.94
CA VAL A 10 -78.39 -43.36 -39.72
C VAL A 10 -76.89 -43.05 -39.86
N GLU A 11 -76.29 -43.39 -41.00
CA GLU A 11 -74.87 -43.11 -41.28
C GLU A 11 -74.60 -41.60 -41.29
N GLU A 12 -75.47 -40.80 -41.91
CA GLU A 12 -75.36 -39.33 -41.94
C GLU A 12 -75.52 -38.72 -40.55
N ASN A 13 -76.47 -39.20 -39.73
CA ASN A 13 -76.62 -38.72 -38.36
C ASN A 13 -75.42 -39.09 -37.48
N GLN A 14 -74.85 -40.29 -37.64
CA GLN A 14 -73.65 -40.68 -36.91
C GLN A 14 -72.45 -39.80 -37.31
N LYS A 15 -72.31 -39.50 -38.60
CA LYS A 15 -71.30 -38.57 -39.10
C LYS A 15 -71.49 -37.17 -38.52
N LEU A 16 -72.74 -36.66 -38.53
CA LEU A 16 -73.06 -35.34 -38.00
C LEU A 16 -72.80 -35.26 -36.49
N ALA A 17 -73.13 -36.31 -35.73
CA ALA A 17 -72.84 -36.38 -34.31
C ALA A 17 -71.34 -36.31 -34.02
N ALA A 18 -70.52 -37.05 -34.77
CA ALA A 18 -69.06 -36.99 -34.64
C ALA A 18 -68.48 -35.61 -35.00
N GLU A 19 -69.03 -34.95 -36.01
CA GLU A 19 -68.65 -33.57 -36.36
C GLU A 19 -69.05 -32.56 -35.27
N CYS A 20 -70.24 -32.71 -34.68
CA CYS A 20 -70.66 -31.91 -33.54
C CYS A 20 -69.73 -32.09 -32.33
N GLU A 21 -69.34 -33.32 -31.99
CA GLU A 21 -68.37 -33.59 -30.92
C GLU A 21 -67.03 -32.92 -31.19
N SER A 22 -66.50 -33.07 -32.41
CA SER A 22 -65.24 -32.42 -32.82
C SER A 22 -65.30 -30.90 -32.74
N LEU A 23 -66.42 -30.27 -33.14
CA LEU A 23 -66.60 -28.82 -33.07
C LEU A 23 -66.72 -28.33 -31.62
N VAL A 24 -67.36 -29.12 -30.74
CA VAL A 24 -67.43 -28.81 -29.31
C VAL A 24 -66.05 -28.85 -28.67
N GLU A 25 -65.24 -29.86 -28.98
CA GLU A 25 -63.85 -29.93 -28.50
C GLU A 25 -63.02 -28.74 -28.99
N GLN A 26 -63.17 -28.35 -30.25
CA GLN A 26 -62.48 -27.18 -30.81
C GLN A 26 -62.92 -25.88 -30.13
N ARG A 27 -64.22 -25.72 -29.87
CA ARG A 27 -64.76 -24.57 -29.15
C ARG A 27 -64.17 -24.46 -27.75
N VAL A 28 -64.08 -25.56 -27.00
CA VAL A 28 -63.47 -25.55 -25.66
C VAL A 28 -62.00 -25.13 -25.71
N LYS A 29 -61.23 -25.62 -26.69
CA LYS A 29 -59.83 -25.21 -26.87
C LYS A 29 -59.69 -23.72 -27.15
N LEU A 30 -60.51 -23.17 -28.05
CA LEU A 30 -60.50 -21.75 -28.38
C LEU A 30 -60.88 -20.88 -27.17
N GLU A 31 -61.84 -21.31 -26.36
CA GLU A 31 -62.19 -20.58 -25.14
C GLU A 31 -61.08 -20.55 -24.11
N GLN A 32 -60.38 -21.66 -23.95
CA GLN A 32 -59.21 -21.71 -23.08
C GLN A 32 -58.10 -20.78 -23.59
N GLU A 33 -57.90 -20.71 -24.90
CA GLU A 33 -56.94 -19.80 -25.52
C GLU A 33 -57.35 -18.33 -25.35
N CYS A 34 -58.63 -17.98 -25.53
CA CYS A 34 -59.14 -16.64 -25.25
C CYS A 34 -58.93 -16.22 -23.80
N ALA A 35 -59.21 -17.13 -22.84
CA ALA A 35 -58.99 -16.86 -21.42
C ALA A 35 -57.51 -16.62 -21.08
N LEU A 36 -56.60 -17.34 -21.74
CA LEU A 36 -55.16 -17.11 -21.60
C LEU A 36 -54.75 -15.74 -22.12
N TYR A 37 -55.23 -15.33 -23.31
CA TYR A 37 -54.91 -14.00 -23.85
C TYR A 37 -55.50 -12.86 -23.01
N ASP A 38 -56.68 -13.04 -22.45
CA ASP A 38 -57.26 -12.04 -21.53
C ASP A 38 -56.41 -11.90 -20.26
N HIS A 39 -55.97 -13.03 -19.69
CA HIS A 39 -55.07 -13.03 -18.53
C HIS A 39 -53.71 -12.39 -18.83
N ASP A 40 -53.08 -12.75 -19.95
CA ASP A 40 -51.79 -12.19 -20.36
C ASP A 40 -51.89 -10.68 -20.62
N ARG A 41 -53.01 -10.23 -21.22
CA ARG A 41 -53.27 -8.80 -21.43
C ARG A 41 -53.38 -8.06 -20.10
N GLU A 42 -54.06 -8.61 -19.11
CA GLU A 42 -54.19 -8.02 -17.77
C GLU A 42 -52.83 -7.98 -17.06
N ALA A 43 -52.07 -9.08 -17.09
CA ALA A 43 -50.73 -9.14 -16.49
C ALA A 43 -49.76 -8.13 -17.12
N LEU A 44 -49.80 -7.95 -18.44
CA LEU A 44 -48.98 -6.94 -19.13
C LEU A 44 -49.37 -5.51 -18.76
N MET A 45 -50.65 -5.26 -18.52
CA MET A 45 -51.12 -3.95 -18.07
C MET A 45 -50.66 -3.66 -16.63
N GLU A 46 -50.77 -4.62 -15.73
CA GLU A 46 -50.27 -4.51 -14.35
C GLU A 46 -48.76 -4.28 -14.32
N PHE A 47 -47.99 -5.05 -15.09
CA PHE A 47 -46.55 -4.86 -15.22
C PHE A 47 -46.19 -3.46 -15.72
N GLY A 48 -46.95 -2.93 -16.70
CA GLY A 48 -46.78 -1.57 -17.18
C GLY A 48 -46.99 -0.53 -16.09
N ASN A 49 -48.07 -0.66 -15.32
CA ASN A 49 -48.37 0.25 -14.20
C ASN A 49 -47.27 0.20 -13.12
N GLU A 50 -46.79 -0.99 -12.74
CA GLU A 50 -45.71 -1.14 -11.76
C GLU A 50 -44.38 -0.54 -12.26
N ALA A 51 -44.09 -0.70 -13.56
CA ALA A 51 -42.89 -0.13 -14.16
C ALA A 51 -42.94 1.41 -14.18
N ASP A 52 -44.10 1.98 -14.51
CA ASP A 52 -44.33 3.43 -14.50
C ASP A 52 -44.26 4.01 -13.09
N GLU A 53 -44.86 3.35 -12.09
CA GLU A 53 -44.78 3.75 -10.68
C GLU A 53 -43.32 3.77 -10.20
N ARG A 54 -42.55 2.70 -10.47
CA ARG A 54 -41.14 2.63 -10.11
C ARG A 54 -40.30 3.71 -10.79
N ALA A 55 -40.60 4.03 -12.05
CA ALA A 55 -39.93 5.10 -12.78
C ALA A 55 -40.24 6.46 -12.16
N GLN A 56 -41.49 6.69 -11.77
CA GLN A 56 -41.91 7.92 -11.09
C GLN A 56 -41.23 8.07 -9.72
N GLU A 57 -41.21 7.02 -8.89
CA GLU A 57 -40.53 7.04 -7.58
C GLU A 57 -39.02 7.30 -7.71
N ALA A 58 -38.37 6.74 -8.73
CA ALA A 58 -36.97 6.99 -9.01
C ALA A 58 -36.74 8.46 -9.41
N HIS A 59 -37.62 9.01 -10.24
CA HIS A 59 -37.56 10.41 -10.66
C HIS A 59 -37.80 11.38 -9.50
N GLU A 60 -38.78 11.11 -8.63
CA GLU A 60 -39.06 11.93 -7.45
C GLU A 60 -37.87 11.96 -6.47
N ARG A 61 -37.25 10.80 -6.22
CA ARG A 61 -36.01 10.72 -5.42
C ARG A 61 -34.84 11.47 -6.04
N ALA A 62 -34.68 11.39 -7.36
CA ALA A 62 -33.64 12.14 -8.06
C ALA A 62 -33.85 13.66 -7.90
N LEU A 63 -35.09 14.15 -8.07
CA LEU A 63 -35.42 15.55 -7.84
C LEU A 63 -35.18 16.00 -6.40
N GLU A 64 -35.47 15.15 -5.41
CA GLU A 64 -35.18 15.44 -4.00
C GLU A 64 -33.67 15.61 -3.76
N LEU A 65 -32.86 14.67 -4.25
CA LEU A 65 -31.40 14.76 -4.17
C LEU A 65 -30.83 15.98 -4.90
N GLU A 66 -31.39 16.35 -6.07
CA GLU A 66 -30.98 17.57 -6.79
C GLU A 66 -31.29 18.84 -5.98
N ARG A 67 -32.43 18.89 -5.27
CA ARG A 67 -32.75 20.00 -4.37
C ARG A 67 -31.78 20.06 -3.19
N ASP A 68 -31.50 18.93 -2.57
CA ASP A 68 -30.56 18.84 -1.44
C ASP A 68 -29.15 19.26 -1.85
N LEU A 69 -28.67 18.81 -3.02
CA LEU A 69 -27.40 19.25 -3.59
C LEU A 69 -27.37 20.75 -3.81
N CYS A 70 -28.45 21.34 -4.33
CA CYS A 70 -28.53 22.79 -4.53
C CYS A 70 -28.45 23.55 -3.19
N LEU A 71 -29.09 23.04 -2.13
CA LEU A 71 -29.01 23.62 -0.79
C LEU A 71 -27.58 23.53 -0.23
N LEU A 72 -26.96 22.35 -0.32
CA LEU A 72 -25.57 22.13 0.11
C LEU A 72 -24.58 23.01 -0.64
N GLU A 73 -24.74 23.16 -1.96
CA GLU A 73 -23.93 24.06 -2.78
C GLU A 73 -24.09 25.52 -2.33
N GLN A 74 -25.31 25.97 -2.05
CA GLN A 74 -25.56 27.32 -1.52
C GLN A 74 -24.92 27.52 -0.14
N GLU A 75 -25.03 26.54 0.76
CA GLU A 75 -24.38 26.58 2.07
C GLU A 75 -22.85 26.63 1.94
N LEU A 76 -22.28 25.83 1.04
CA LEU A 76 -20.84 25.83 0.77
C LEU A 76 -20.39 27.20 0.24
N VAL A 77 -21.11 27.77 -0.72
CA VAL A 77 -20.83 29.12 -1.23
C VAL A 77 -20.93 30.16 -0.12
N LYS A 78 -21.94 30.07 0.75
CA LYS A 78 -22.10 30.98 1.90
C LYS A 78 -20.93 30.84 2.89
N HIS A 79 -20.52 29.63 3.22
CA HIS A 79 -19.35 29.39 4.07
C HIS A 79 -18.07 29.94 3.46
N LYS A 80 -17.89 29.74 2.15
CA LYS A 80 -16.77 30.31 1.41
C LYS A 80 -16.77 31.83 1.45
N GLN A 81 -17.90 32.47 1.14
CA GLN A 81 -18.03 33.93 1.20
C GLN A 81 -17.87 34.49 2.62
N GLN A 82 -18.31 33.75 3.64
CA GLN A 82 -18.11 34.13 5.03
C GLN A 82 -16.63 34.04 5.44
N ASN A 83 -15.91 33.02 4.98
CA ASN A 83 -14.45 32.95 5.13
C ASN A 83 -13.77 34.12 4.39
N ASP A 84 -14.14 34.37 3.14
CA ASP A 84 -13.59 35.46 2.32
C ASP A 84 -13.90 36.86 2.91
N SER A 85 -15.05 37.04 3.56
CA SER A 85 -15.45 38.30 4.22
C SER A 85 -14.73 38.52 5.57
N VAL A 86 -14.30 37.46 6.26
CA VAL A 86 -13.47 37.55 7.46
C VAL A 86 -11.99 37.79 7.09
N ASP A 87 -11.62 37.52 5.83
CA ASP A 87 -10.27 37.69 5.29
C ASP A 87 -9.94 39.09 4.74
N SER A 88 -10.81 40.10 4.91
CA SER A 88 -10.38 41.51 4.75
C SER A 88 -9.31 41.93 5.78
N SER A 89 -8.92 41.04 6.69
CA SER A 89 -7.73 41.15 7.55
C SER A 89 -6.64 40.08 7.28
N SER A 90 -6.79 39.17 6.30
CA SER A 90 -5.94 37.96 6.18
C SER A 90 -5.54 37.59 4.74
N GLY A 91 -5.12 38.56 3.93
CA GLY A 91 -4.36 38.27 2.69
C GLY A 91 -2.98 37.63 2.95
N SER A 92 -2.52 37.59 4.21
CA SER A 92 -1.21 37.07 4.61
C SER A 92 -1.08 35.56 4.52
N THR A 93 -2.16 34.79 4.75
CA THR A 93 -2.07 33.34 4.97
C THR A 93 -1.98 32.54 3.67
N LEU A 94 -2.73 32.91 2.64
CA LEU A 94 -2.69 32.23 1.34
C LEU A 94 -1.33 32.41 0.64
N ASP A 95 -0.78 33.62 0.68
CA ASP A 95 0.52 33.92 0.10
C ASP A 95 1.64 33.19 0.86
N GLU A 96 1.55 33.11 2.20
CA GLU A 96 2.47 32.34 3.03
C GLU A 96 2.43 30.84 2.71
N GLU A 97 1.22 30.26 2.56
CA GLU A 97 1.06 28.85 2.19
C GLU A 97 1.67 28.53 0.81
N ASN A 98 1.46 29.40 -0.18
CA ASN A 98 2.03 29.23 -1.52
C ASN A 98 3.57 29.35 -1.51
N LEU A 99 4.11 30.28 -0.72
CA LEU A 99 5.56 30.41 -0.53
C LEU A 99 6.15 29.17 0.15
N LEU A 100 5.45 28.62 1.15
CA LEU A 100 5.85 27.41 1.85
C LEU A 100 5.85 26.19 0.91
N ASP A 101 4.80 26.02 0.10
CA ASP A 101 4.72 24.95 -0.89
C ASP A 101 5.87 25.03 -1.91
N SER A 102 6.19 26.23 -2.38
CA SER A 102 7.30 26.49 -3.31
C SER A 102 8.67 26.22 -2.69
N LEU A 103 8.88 26.67 -1.44
CA LEU A 103 10.11 26.42 -0.69
C LEU A 103 10.31 24.91 -0.46
N LEU A 104 9.28 24.24 0.07
CA LEU A 104 9.35 22.80 0.33
C LEU A 104 9.59 22.03 -0.97
N ALA A 105 8.91 22.36 -2.07
CA ALA A 105 9.17 21.72 -3.36
C ALA A 105 10.63 21.89 -3.84
N THR A 106 11.26 23.04 -3.57
CA THR A 106 12.65 23.31 -3.94
C THR A 106 13.64 22.56 -3.04
N VAL A 107 13.39 22.54 -1.73
CA VAL A 107 14.28 21.93 -0.74
C VAL A 107 14.17 20.41 -0.76
N THR A 108 13.00 19.85 -1.04
CA THR A 108 12.74 18.40 -1.08
C THR A 108 12.89 17.80 -2.48
N THR A 109 13.70 18.39 -3.36
CA THR A 109 13.90 17.97 -4.76
C THR A 109 14.45 16.55 -4.94
N THR A 110 14.84 15.88 -3.85
CA THR A 110 15.30 14.50 -3.85
C THR A 110 14.18 13.62 -3.32
N THR A 111 13.58 12.83 -4.22
CA THR A 111 12.53 11.81 -4.00
C THR A 111 12.31 11.43 -2.54
N ILE A 112 11.47 12.21 -1.86
CA ILE A 112 10.97 11.85 -0.55
C ILE A 112 9.94 10.75 -0.79
N ASP A 113 10.25 9.55 -0.31
CA ASP A 113 9.39 8.41 -0.44
C ASP A 113 8.18 8.55 0.49
N GLU A 114 7.05 9.00 -0.07
CA GLU A 114 5.77 9.06 0.64
C GLU A 114 5.40 7.71 1.28
N SER A 115 5.89 6.59 0.73
CA SER A 115 5.71 5.24 1.30
C SER A 115 6.38 5.10 2.66
N THR A 116 7.58 5.65 2.83
CA THR A 116 8.32 5.64 4.12
C THR A 116 7.57 6.43 5.18
N THR A 117 6.97 7.57 4.81
CA THR A 117 6.15 8.39 5.72
C THR A 117 4.87 7.69 6.13
N TYR A 118 4.20 7.05 5.18
CA TYR A 118 3.01 6.26 5.46
C TYR A 118 3.33 5.09 6.40
N ALA A 119 4.44 4.39 6.16
CA ALA A 119 4.91 3.32 7.04
C ALA A 119 5.24 3.84 8.45
N PHE A 120 5.87 5.01 8.56
CA PHE A 120 6.15 5.66 9.85
C PHE A 120 4.84 5.97 10.62
N LEU A 121 3.86 6.59 9.97
CA LEU A 121 2.58 6.90 10.62
C LEU A 121 1.84 5.62 11.02
N ASN A 122 1.86 4.60 10.17
CA ASN A 122 1.24 3.31 10.46
C ASN A 122 1.91 2.57 11.64
N ALA A 123 3.24 2.60 11.72
CA ALA A 123 4.00 2.04 12.84
C ALA A 123 3.72 2.79 14.17
N ASN A 124 3.27 4.04 14.09
CA ASN A 124 2.90 4.87 15.23
C ASN A 124 1.37 5.06 15.36
N SER A 125 0.56 4.17 14.77
CA SER A 125 -0.91 4.26 14.76
C SER A 125 -1.55 4.13 16.14
N GLU A 126 -0.82 3.65 17.15
CA GLU A 126 -1.25 3.71 18.56
C GLU A 126 -1.47 5.16 19.05
N ASN A 127 -0.85 6.14 18.39
CA ASN A 127 -1.10 7.55 18.63
C ASN A 127 -2.31 8.03 17.81
N GLU A 128 -3.34 8.54 18.49
CA GLU A 128 -4.58 9.07 17.89
C GLU A 128 -4.32 10.09 16.77
N HIS A 129 -3.29 10.93 16.92
CA HIS A 129 -2.95 11.93 15.89
C HIS A 129 -2.35 11.29 14.64
N CYS A 130 -1.52 10.25 14.80
CA CYS A 130 -0.96 9.52 13.66
C CYS A 130 -2.07 8.75 12.92
N GLU A 131 -3.00 8.13 13.64
CA GLU A 131 -4.17 7.46 13.06
C GLU A 131 -5.06 8.45 12.28
N LYS A 132 -5.38 9.61 12.87
CA LYS A 132 -6.17 10.65 12.21
C LYS A 132 -5.47 11.23 10.98
N LEU A 133 -4.15 11.43 11.03
CA LEU A 133 -3.37 11.83 9.85
C LEU A 133 -3.37 10.76 8.77
N LEU A 134 -3.35 9.48 9.14
CA LEU A 134 -3.42 8.35 8.21
C LEU A 134 -4.77 8.29 7.48
N THR A 135 -5.88 8.45 8.21
CA THR A 135 -7.24 8.43 7.62
C THR A 135 -7.48 9.61 6.69
N MET A 136 -6.89 10.78 7.00
CA MET A 136 -6.98 11.97 6.17
C MET A 136 -5.88 12.09 5.12
N TRP A 137 -5.01 11.08 4.96
CA TRP A 137 -3.79 11.17 4.13
C TRP A 137 -4.05 11.74 2.73
N ASN A 138 -5.07 11.22 2.03
CA ASN A 138 -5.45 11.63 0.68
C ASN A 138 -6.00 13.07 0.60
N CYS A 139 -6.42 13.64 1.73
CA CYS A 139 -6.94 14.99 1.84
C CYS A 139 -5.90 16.00 2.35
N LEU A 140 -4.73 15.53 2.80
CA LEU A 140 -3.65 16.42 3.26
C LEU A 140 -3.08 17.25 2.10
N LYS A 141 -2.74 18.51 2.39
CA LYS A 141 -2.03 19.39 1.46
C LYS A 141 -0.63 18.83 1.15
N PRO A 142 -0.06 19.11 -0.04
CA PRO A 142 1.28 18.65 -0.40
C PRO A 142 2.38 19.09 0.56
N SER A 143 2.39 20.34 1.01
CA SER A 143 3.30 20.85 2.07
C SER A 143 3.20 20.03 3.35
N THR A 144 1.98 19.74 3.81
CA THR A 144 1.76 18.95 5.02
C THR A 144 2.37 17.55 4.88
N ARG A 145 2.13 16.88 3.76
CA ARG A 145 2.74 15.57 3.50
C ARG A 145 4.26 15.66 3.49
N ARG A 146 4.84 16.67 2.81
CA ARG A 146 6.29 16.88 2.80
C ARG A 146 6.89 17.11 4.19
N VAL A 147 6.24 17.92 5.03
CA VAL A 147 6.67 18.11 6.43
C VAL A 147 6.61 16.80 7.20
N LEU A 148 5.54 16.01 7.06
CA LEU A 148 5.43 14.70 7.70
C LEU A 148 6.53 13.74 7.26
N CYS A 149 6.92 13.79 5.98
CA CYS A 149 8.04 13.00 5.50
C CYS A 149 9.37 13.42 6.12
N LEU A 150 9.64 14.73 6.20
CA LEU A 150 10.83 15.23 6.88
C LEU A 150 10.86 14.80 8.35
N VAL A 151 9.71 14.79 9.02
CA VAL A 151 9.59 14.29 10.41
C VAL A 151 9.95 12.80 10.49
N ALA A 152 9.45 11.98 9.57
CA ALA A 152 9.78 10.56 9.51
C ALA A 152 11.29 10.32 9.28
N GLU A 153 11.90 11.08 8.36
CA GLU A 153 13.35 11.02 8.10
C GLU A 153 14.18 11.45 9.32
N VAL A 154 13.81 12.57 9.96
CA VAL A 154 14.49 13.03 11.17
C VAL A 154 14.43 11.96 12.27
N LYS A 155 13.28 11.31 12.45
CA LYS A 155 13.15 10.22 13.43
C LYS A 155 14.02 9.00 13.08
N SER A 156 14.11 8.63 11.81
CA SER A 156 15.00 7.57 11.36
C SER A 156 16.47 7.91 11.65
N LEU A 157 16.90 9.11 11.30
CA LEU A 157 18.28 9.58 11.52
C LEU A 157 18.62 9.70 13.01
N GLU A 158 17.67 10.09 13.85
CA GLU A 158 17.83 10.10 15.32
C GLU A 158 18.15 8.69 15.84
N ASN A 159 17.43 7.68 15.37
CA ASN A 159 17.65 6.29 15.76
C ASN A 159 19.01 5.77 15.26
N ASP A 160 19.36 6.05 14.00
CA ASP A 160 20.65 5.66 13.41
C ASP A 160 21.83 6.30 14.15
N LYS A 161 21.70 7.58 14.53
CA LYS A 161 22.70 8.28 15.33
C LYS A 161 22.92 7.62 16.70
N GLU A 162 21.86 7.19 17.38
CA GLU A 162 21.98 6.48 18.66
C GLU A 162 22.70 5.14 18.48
N ASN A 163 22.31 4.38 17.46
CA ASN A 163 22.94 3.10 17.12
C ASN A 163 24.44 3.27 16.83
N LEU A 164 24.80 4.29 16.06
CA LEU A 164 26.20 4.62 15.77
C LEU A 164 26.97 5.02 17.02
N ARG A 165 26.36 5.77 17.95
CA ARG A 165 27.00 6.14 19.21
C ARG A 165 27.32 4.91 20.07
N VAL A 166 26.36 3.98 20.20
CA VAL A 166 26.56 2.73 20.94
C VAL A 166 27.66 1.88 20.27
N ASN A 167 27.62 1.75 18.95
CA ASN A 167 28.63 1.00 18.20
C ASN A 167 30.04 1.60 18.36
N LEU A 168 30.16 2.93 18.33
CA LEU A 168 31.43 3.63 18.53
C LEU A 168 31.97 3.36 19.93
N HIS A 169 31.15 3.50 20.97
CA HIS A 169 31.58 3.25 22.34
C HIS A 169 32.08 1.81 22.53
N ARG A 170 31.35 0.83 21.98
CA ARG A 170 31.79 -0.58 21.99
C ARG A 170 33.12 -0.76 21.26
N ALA A 171 33.30 -0.15 20.10
CA ALA A 171 34.56 -0.24 19.36
C ALA A 171 35.74 0.37 20.14
N GLU A 172 35.53 1.48 20.86
CA GLU A 172 36.54 2.09 21.73
C GLU A 172 36.93 1.17 22.90
N GLU A 173 35.96 0.49 23.52
CA GLU A 173 36.21 -0.51 24.57
C GLU A 173 37.00 -1.72 24.05
N GLU A 174 36.64 -2.23 22.87
CA GLU A 174 37.35 -3.34 22.22
C GLU A 174 38.81 -2.96 21.91
N VAL A 175 39.06 -1.76 21.39
CA VAL A 175 40.43 -1.26 21.13
C VAL A 175 41.23 -1.18 22.42
N LYS A 176 40.62 -0.71 23.52
CA LYS A 176 41.30 -0.61 24.82
C LYS A 176 41.69 -1.99 25.34
N LEU A 177 40.78 -2.97 25.29
CA LEU A 177 41.07 -4.35 25.70
C LEU A 177 42.19 -4.96 24.87
N LEU A 178 42.16 -4.77 23.55
CA LEU A 178 43.21 -5.27 22.65
C LEU A 178 44.56 -4.59 22.89
N TYR A 179 44.58 -3.31 23.27
CA TYR A 179 45.81 -2.61 23.64
C TYR A 179 46.41 -3.19 24.93
N ASP A 180 45.59 -3.40 25.96
CA ASP A 180 46.02 -3.98 27.24
C ASP A 180 46.55 -5.41 27.03
N GLU A 181 45.86 -6.23 26.23
CA GLU A 181 46.29 -7.58 25.86
C GLU A 181 47.62 -7.56 25.08
N ASN A 182 47.75 -6.68 24.09
CA ASN A 182 49.01 -6.52 23.34
C ASN A 182 50.17 -6.06 24.23
N SER A 183 49.92 -5.20 25.23
CA SER A 183 50.93 -4.77 26.18
C SER A 183 51.46 -5.94 27.01
N VAL A 184 50.57 -6.79 27.51
CA VAL A 184 50.94 -8.01 28.25
C VAL A 184 51.73 -8.98 27.36
N LEU A 185 51.27 -9.19 26.12
CA LEU A 185 51.97 -10.05 25.16
C LEU A 185 53.35 -9.53 24.78
N ASP A 186 53.51 -8.21 24.63
CA ASP A 186 54.81 -7.59 24.34
C ASP A 186 55.80 -7.78 25.48
N GLU A 187 55.37 -7.61 26.73
CA GLU A 187 56.21 -7.88 27.91
C GLU A 187 56.62 -9.35 28.02
N GLU A 188 55.70 -10.29 27.76
CA GLU A 188 56.02 -11.72 27.76
C GLU A 188 56.96 -12.09 26.60
N ASN A 189 56.76 -11.52 25.40
CA ASN A 189 57.65 -11.69 24.26
C ASN A 189 59.07 -11.18 24.56
N LYS A 190 59.20 -9.99 25.16
CA LYS A 190 60.50 -9.47 25.63
C LYS A 190 61.16 -10.42 26.63
N ARG A 191 60.38 -10.97 27.57
CA ARG A 191 60.86 -11.93 28.58
C ARG A 191 61.36 -13.23 27.94
N LEU A 192 60.60 -13.78 27.00
CA LEU A 192 60.96 -14.97 26.24
C LEU A 192 62.20 -14.74 25.35
N ALA A 193 62.29 -13.60 24.66
CA ALA A 193 63.44 -13.24 23.84
C ALA A 193 64.74 -13.18 24.65
N LYS A 194 64.70 -12.61 25.87
CA LYS A 194 65.83 -12.61 26.81
C LYS A 194 66.24 -14.04 27.19
N ARG A 195 65.26 -14.91 27.50
CA ARG A 195 65.51 -16.32 27.86
C ARG A 195 66.09 -17.14 26.71
N CYS A 196 65.68 -16.87 25.47
CA CYS A 196 66.27 -17.49 24.28
C CYS A 196 67.71 -17.03 24.09
N LYS A 197 68.00 -15.72 24.14
CA LYS A 197 69.38 -15.19 24.07
C LYS A 197 70.29 -15.77 25.17
N GLY A 198 69.80 -15.92 26.40
CA GLY A 198 70.54 -16.56 27.49
C GLY A 198 70.91 -18.02 27.23
N ARG A 199 70.06 -18.78 26.51
CA ARG A 199 70.35 -20.17 26.10
C ARG A 199 71.40 -20.28 24.99
N TYR A 200 71.51 -19.28 24.12
CA TYR A 200 72.56 -19.25 23.07
C TYR A 200 73.96 -18.91 23.62
N HIS A 201 74.07 -18.31 24.81
CA HIS A 201 75.37 -17.99 25.42
C HIS A 201 75.88 -19.06 26.41
N SER A 202 75.05 -20.04 26.79
CA SER A 202 75.45 -21.13 27.71
C SER A 202 75.72 -22.48 27.03
N SER A 203 75.80 -22.54 25.70
CA SER A 203 76.25 -23.74 24.99
C SER A 203 77.48 -23.42 24.14
N SER A 204 78.63 -23.31 24.81
CA SER A 204 79.92 -23.47 24.14
C SER A 204 80.06 -24.92 23.66
N GLY A 205 80.43 -25.09 22.39
CA GLY A 205 81.14 -26.29 21.92
C GLY A 205 80.33 -27.26 21.07
N GLY A 206 80.25 -27.00 19.76
CA GLY A 206 79.71 -27.95 18.78
C GLY A 206 79.93 -27.49 17.35
N LYS A 207 81.07 -27.90 16.79
CA LYS A 207 81.62 -27.58 15.47
C LYS A 207 80.69 -27.98 14.28
N LEU A 208 80.76 -27.16 13.21
CA LEU A 208 80.47 -27.45 11.78
C LEU A 208 78.95 -27.58 11.43
N THR A 209 78.38 -27.08 10.34
CA THR A 209 78.82 -26.65 8.99
C THR A 209 77.79 -25.68 8.38
N GLY A 210 78.26 -24.73 7.58
CA GLY A 210 77.65 -24.26 6.32
C GLY A 210 76.14 -24.01 6.19
N SER A 211 75.79 -22.76 5.86
CA SER A 211 75.12 -22.39 4.59
C SER A 211 73.96 -21.39 4.74
N ALA A 212 73.91 -20.52 3.73
CA ALA A 212 72.80 -19.67 3.26
C ALA A 212 72.30 -18.51 4.14
N SER A 213 72.81 -17.33 3.76
CA SER A 213 72.17 -16.02 3.90
C SER A 213 70.73 -16.06 3.37
N ALA A 214 69.76 -15.84 4.27
CA ALA A 214 68.43 -15.35 3.90
C ALA A 214 68.24 -13.99 4.57
N LYS A 215 68.18 -12.93 3.74
CA LYS A 215 67.78 -11.59 4.14
C LYS A 215 66.39 -11.67 4.78
N ILE A 216 66.30 -11.41 6.08
CA ILE A 216 65.03 -11.13 6.72
C ILE A 216 64.74 -9.66 6.43
N ASN A 217 63.82 -9.41 5.51
CA ASN A 217 63.26 -8.09 5.29
C ASN A 217 62.54 -7.71 6.60
N VAL A 218 63.05 -6.67 7.25
CA VAL A 218 62.35 -5.99 8.34
C VAL A 218 61.09 -5.40 7.71
N LEU A 219 59.94 -6.00 8.01
CA LEU A 219 58.65 -5.49 7.57
C LEU A 219 58.37 -4.20 8.34
N ASP A 220 58.22 -3.11 7.60
CA ASP A 220 57.88 -1.79 8.07
C ASP A 220 56.53 -1.81 8.82
N PRO A 221 56.43 -1.28 10.07
CA PRO A 221 55.20 -1.24 10.84
C PRO A 221 54.05 -0.44 10.19
N THR A 222 54.34 0.33 9.14
CA THR A 222 53.34 1.13 8.42
C THR A 222 52.37 0.31 7.57
N PHE A 223 52.66 -0.97 7.29
CA PHE A 223 51.82 -1.78 6.41
C PHE A 223 50.43 -2.12 7.00
N TRP A 224 50.30 -2.15 8.32
CA TRP A 224 49.02 -2.45 8.98
C TRP A 224 48.05 -1.26 9.00
N TYR A 225 48.56 -0.03 8.94
CA TYR A 225 47.73 1.17 8.91
C TYR A 225 47.08 1.42 7.54
N GLN A 226 47.61 0.83 6.47
CA GLN A 226 47.06 1.00 5.12
C GLN A 226 45.84 0.09 4.85
N SER A 227 45.68 -1.02 5.57
CA SER A 227 44.55 -1.95 5.39
C SER A 227 43.26 -1.54 6.10
N LEU A 228 43.28 -0.52 6.97
CA LEU A 228 42.07 -0.02 7.64
C LEU A 228 41.41 1.20 6.94
N ILE A 229 41.98 1.67 5.83
CA ILE A 229 41.48 2.84 5.08
C ILE A 229 41.26 2.45 3.61
N GLU A 230 40.42 1.46 3.35
CA GLU A 230 39.73 1.35 2.06
C GLU A 230 38.23 1.14 2.30
N PRO A 231 37.36 2.08 1.89
CA PRO A 231 35.93 1.81 1.81
C PRO A 231 35.71 0.86 0.63
N GLY A 232 35.14 -0.31 0.91
CA GLY A 232 34.70 -1.26 -0.10
C GLY A 232 33.66 -0.62 -1.03
N ILE A 233 34.12 -0.13 -2.18
CA ILE A 233 33.26 0.19 -3.32
C ILE A 233 32.82 -1.15 -3.92
N GLY A 234 31.62 -1.59 -3.54
CA GLY A 234 30.92 -2.68 -4.20
C GLY A 234 30.67 -2.32 -5.66
N LYS A 235 31.35 -3.02 -6.57
CA LYS A 235 30.96 -3.11 -7.97
C LYS A 235 29.81 -4.12 -8.06
N HIS A 236 28.63 -3.63 -8.44
CA HIS A 236 27.56 -4.47 -8.99
C HIS A 236 27.91 -4.76 -10.45
N GLU A 237 28.03 -6.05 -10.78
CA GLU A 237 27.61 -6.61 -12.07
C GLU A 237 26.18 -7.15 -11.91
#